data_AF-A0A6P9FCZ8-F1
#
_entry.id   AF-A0A6P9FCZ8-F1
#
_cell.length_a   1.000
_cell.length_b   1.000
_cell.length_c   1.000
_cell.angle_alpha   90.00
_cell.angle_beta   90.00
_cell.angle_gamma   90.00
#
_symmetry.space_group_name_H-M   'P 1'
#
loop_
_entity.id
_entity.type
_entity.pdbx_description
1 polymer ?
#
loop_
_entity_poly.entity_id
_entity_poly.type
_entity_poly.pdbx_seq_one_letter_code
_entity_poly.pdbx_strand_id
1 'polypeptide(L)'
;MVLQRGPLLLLTLSLGLASAQKTLDEVPVQPGFNAHKVEGRWLTTQLAASRAHLVSPADPLRLGLHSIWTRDEDVEFVFFWTGEGVCKGVNVTVHPTGLQGQFQGSREGASMLVRFVSTDYSHLILYVRLEDAGETTSLWALLARRMLGDPTWLGKYLGYVARFQLQKAPVFNLDGRHGPPDTSPTPRLLRWGLACQAWNPQ
;
A
#
# COMPACT_ATOMS: atom_id res chain seq x y z
N MET A 1 -17.52 16.55 47.59
CA MET A 1 -17.15 17.28 46.35
C MET A 1 -17.05 16.26 45.22
N VAL A 2 -18.04 16.22 44.33
CA VAL A 2 -18.07 15.30 43.19
C VAL A 2 -17.20 15.89 42.09
N LEU A 3 -16.02 15.31 41.89
CA LEU A 3 -15.08 15.71 40.85
C LEU A 3 -15.75 15.49 39.48
N GLN A 4 -15.99 16.58 38.75
CA GLN A 4 -16.53 16.59 37.40
C GLN A 4 -15.66 15.71 36.46
N ARG A 5 -16.03 14.43 36.30
CA ARG A 5 -15.42 13.51 35.34
C ARG A 5 -15.95 13.70 33.90
N GLY A 6 -17.14 14.29 33.74
CA GLY A 6 -17.78 14.53 32.44
C GLY A 6 -17.03 15.48 31.49
N PRO A 7 -16.56 16.66 31.95
CA PRO A 7 -15.87 17.62 31.08
C PRO A 7 -14.51 17.13 30.60
N LEU A 8 -13.76 16.43 31.46
CA LEU A 8 -12.44 15.88 31.12
C LEU A 8 -12.55 14.78 30.05
N LEU A 9 -13.54 13.91 30.15
CA LEU A 9 -13.78 12.86 29.15
C LEU A 9 -14.20 13.46 27.80
N LEU A 10 -15.05 14.50 27.80
CA LEU A 10 -15.44 15.22 26.59
C LEU A 10 -14.25 15.95 25.93
N LEU A 11 -13.35 16.53 26.73
CA LEU A 11 -12.12 17.17 26.24
C LEU A 11 -11.14 16.16 25.65
N THR A 12 -10.92 15.00 26.30
CA THR A 12 -10.05 13.96 25.75
C THR A 12 -10.63 13.32 24.49
N LEU A 13 -11.95 13.14 24.43
CA LEU A 13 -12.63 12.59 23.26
C LEU A 13 -12.60 13.57 22.08
N SER A 14 -12.80 14.86 22.32
CA SER A 14 -12.73 15.90 21.28
C SER A 14 -11.29 16.14 20.78
N LEU A 15 -10.28 16.11 21.65
CA LEU A 15 -8.87 16.12 21.21
C LEU A 15 -8.52 14.87 20.39
N GLY A 16 -8.98 13.68 20.82
CA GLY A 16 -8.79 12.42 20.11
C GLY A 16 -9.39 12.47 18.69
N LEU A 17 -10.65 12.87 18.57
CA LEU A 17 -11.35 12.96 17.29
C LEU A 17 -10.74 14.02 16.35
N ALA A 18 -10.40 15.20 16.89
CA ALA A 18 -9.75 16.27 16.13
C ALA A 18 -8.36 15.85 15.61
N SER A 19 -7.59 15.10 16.41
CA SER A 19 -6.28 14.58 15.98
C SER A 19 -6.39 13.51 14.88
N ALA A 20 -7.39 12.63 14.95
CA ALA A 20 -7.62 11.58 13.96
C ALA A 20 -8.12 12.14 12.61
N GLN A 21 -8.91 13.21 12.62
CA GLN A 21 -9.35 13.92 11.41
C GLN A 21 -8.23 14.76 10.79
N LYS A 22 -7.47 15.50 11.61
CA LYS A 22 -6.35 16.35 11.14
C LYS A 22 -5.28 15.55 10.37
N THR A 23 -5.04 14.31 10.78
CA THR A 23 -4.06 13.43 10.11
C THR A 23 -4.50 13.06 8.68
N LEU A 24 -5.81 12.96 8.41
CA LEU A 24 -6.32 12.64 7.08
C LEU A 24 -6.28 13.86 6.15
N ASP A 25 -6.64 15.05 6.64
CA ASP A 25 -6.61 16.27 5.82
C ASP A 25 -5.20 16.65 5.34
N GLU A 26 -4.17 16.19 6.06
CA GLU A 26 -2.78 16.43 5.70
C GLU A 26 -2.25 15.53 4.56
N VAL A 27 -2.96 14.47 4.18
CA VAL A 27 -2.57 13.57 3.09
C VAL A 27 -3.08 14.13 1.77
N PRO A 28 -2.20 14.65 0.89
CA PRO A 28 -2.66 15.28 -0.35
C PRO A 28 -3.18 14.24 -1.35
N VAL A 29 -3.89 14.73 -2.36
CA VAL A 29 -4.32 13.95 -3.52
C VAL A 29 -3.81 14.62 -4.78
N GLN A 30 -3.44 13.83 -5.79
CA GLN A 30 -2.95 14.32 -7.07
C GLN A 30 -4.01 15.21 -7.75
N PRO A 31 -3.71 16.49 -8.01
CA PRO A 31 -4.61 17.36 -8.77
C PRO A 31 -4.82 16.81 -10.18
N GLY A 32 -6.07 16.83 -10.66
CA GLY A 32 -6.39 16.35 -12.01
C GLY A 32 -6.19 14.84 -12.18
N PHE A 33 -6.23 14.06 -11.08
CA PHE A 33 -6.09 12.60 -11.15
C PHE A 33 -7.07 11.97 -12.15
N ASN A 34 -6.55 11.00 -12.91
CA ASN A 34 -7.30 10.25 -13.91
C ASN A 34 -7.05 8.76 -13.66
N ALA A 35 -8.10 8.03 -13.30
CA ALA A 35 -8.02 6.62 -12.92
C ALA A 35 -7.59 5.72 -14.09
N HIS A 36 -8.04 5.98 -15.31
CA HIS A 36 -7.68 5.16 -16.47
C HIS A 36 -6.18 5.25 -16.79
N LYS A 37 -5.53 6.39 -16.53
CA LYS A 37 -4.09 6.56 -16.79
C LYS A 37 -3.20 5.80 -15.81
N VAL A 38 -3.72 5.31 -14.68
CA VAL A 38 -2.95 4.47 -13.74
C VAL A 38 -3.06 2.97 -14.03
N GLU A 39 -3.85 2.56 -15.01
CA GLU A 39 -4.02 1.14 -15.33
C GLU A 39 -2.74 0.44 -15.77
N GLY A 40 -2.66 -0.87 -15.53
CA GLY A 40 -1.56 -1.74 -15.92
C GLY A 40 -0.57 -2.05 -14.80
N ARG A 41 0.60 -2.56 -15.18
CA ARG A 41 1.60 -3.09 -14.25
C ARG A 41 2.32 -2.00 -13.44
N TRP A 42 2.57 -2.28 -12.18
CA TRP A 42 3.34 -1.45 -11.25
C TRP A 42 4.33 -2.30 -10.47
N LEU A 43 5.46 -1.68 -10.10
CA LEU A 43 6.50 -2.29 -9.27
C LEU A 43 6.56 -1.52 -7.97
N THR A 44 6.44 -2.23 -6.85
CA THR A 44 6.64 -1.63 -5.53
C THR A 44 8.13 -1.43 -5.29
N THR A 45 8.56 -0.18 -5.18
CA THR A 45 9.98 0.19 -5.00
C THR A 45 10.31 0.60 -3.57
N GLN A 46 9.33 1.17 -2.85
CA GLN A 46 9.43 1.48 -1.41
C GLN A 46 8.08 1.20 -0.75
N LEU A 47 8.12 0.80 0.52
CA LEU A 47 6.94 0.63 1.36
C LEU A 47 7.25 1.15 2.77
N ALA A 48 6.27 1.79 3.40
CA ALA A 48 6.32 2.21 4.78
C ALA A 48 4.93 2.13 5.41
N ALA A 49 4.86 1.95 6.73
CA ALA A 49 3.62 1.85 7.47
C ALA A 49 3.69 2.64 8.77
N SER A 50 2.54 3.03 9.33
CA SER A 50 2.49 3.59 10.68
C SER A 50 2.74 2.55 11.77
N ARG A 51 2.65 1.25 11.46
CA ARG A 51 2.95 0.14 12.38
C ARG A 51 4.06 -0.75 11.85
N ALA A 52 5.08 -0.99 12.66
CA ALA A 52 6.28 -1.74 12.28
C ALA A 52 6.00 -3.19 11.82
N HIS A 53 4.99 -3.86 12.39
CA HIS A 53 4.72 -5.26 12.06
C HIS A 53 4.26 -5.46 10.60
N LEU A 54 3.54 -4.49 10.01
CA LEU A 54 3.06 -4.56 8.62
C LEU A 54 4.15 -4.39 7.56
N VAL A 55 5.34 -3.98 7.99
CA VAL A 55 6.53 -3.82 7.13
C VAL A 55 7.65 -4.76 7.55
N SER A 56 7.33 -5.69 8.47
CA SER A 56 8.29 -6.66 8.97
C SER A 56 8.71 -7.62 7.86
N PRO A 57 10.01 -7.99 7.79
CA PRO A 57 10.44 -9.06 6.90
C PRO A 57 9.81 -10.40 7.19
N ALA A 58 9.42 -10.62 8.44
CA ALA A 58 8.74 -11.81 8.89
C ALA A 58 7.20 -11.70 8.76
N ASP A 59 6.69 -10.58 8.23
CA ASP A 59 5.26 -10.46 7.93
C ASP A 59 4.93 -11.51 6.86
N PRO A 60 4.10 -12.51 7.20
CA PRO A 60 3.73 -13.53 6.25
C PRO A 60 2.91 -12.95 5.11
N LEU A 61 2.41 -11.70 5.12
CA LEU A 61 1.61 -11.09 4.06
C LEU A 61 2.35 -9.99 3.30
N ARG A 62 3.59 -10.25 2.86
CA ARG A 62 4.29 -9.37 1.91
C ARG A 62 3.54 -9.30 0.57
N LEU A 63 2.59 -8.36 0.49
CA LEU A 63 1.79 -8.07 -0.68
C LEU A 63 2.54 -7.06 -1.55
N GLY A 64 2.97 -7.48 -2.73
CA GLY A 64 3.42 -6.55 -3.76
C GLY A 64 2.27 -6.21 -4.69
N LEU A 65 2.02 -4.92 -4.87
CA LEU A 65 1.11 -4.49 -5.92
C LEU A 65 1.69 -4.90 -7.27
N HIS A 66 0.89 -5.62 -8.06
CA HIS A 66 1.25 -6.06 -9.40
C HIS A 66 0.63 -5.16 -10.47
N SER A 67 -0.68 -4.93 -10.40
CA SER A 67 -1.39 -4.13 -11.39
C SER A 67 -2.58 -3.40 -10.80
N ILE A 68 -2.94 -2.30 -11.44
CA ILE A 68 -4.15 -1.53 -11.17
C ILE A 68 -5.03 -1.61 -12.43
N TRP A 69 -6.33 -1.79 -12.26
CA TRP A 69 -7.30 -1.79 -13.35
C TRP A 69 -8.49 -0.91 -12.98
N THR A 70 -9.16 -0.34 -13.97
CA THR A 70 -10.44 0.33 -13.77
C THR A 70 -11.57 -0.54 -14.32
N ARG A 71 -12.70 -0.55 -13.61
CA ARG A 71 -13.94 -1.21 -14.06
C ARG A 71 -15.07 -0.24 -13.77
N ASP A 72 -15.61 0.35 -14.84
CA ASP A 72 -16.51 1.50 -14.73
C ASP A 72 -15.82 2.65 -13.96
N GLU A 73 -16.34 3.01 -12.77
CA GLU A 73 -15.72 4.01 -11.90
C GLU A 73 -14.85 3.39 -10.79
N ASP A 74 -14.90 2.07 -10.63
CA ASP A 74 -14.15 1.34 -9.60
C ASP A 74 -12.69 1.15 -10.00
N VAL A 75 -11.85 1.01 -8.98
CA VAL A 75 -10.42 0.68 -9.12
C VAL A 75 -10.16 -0.68 -8.48
N GLU A 76 -9.58 -1.59 -9.24
CA GLU A 76 -9.15 -2.90 -8.78
C GLU A 76 -7.63 -2.94 -8.65
N PHE A 77 -7.15 -3.31 -7.47
CA PHE A 77 -5.74 -3.58 -7.19
C PHE A 77 -5.50 -5.09 -7.19
N VAL A 78 -4.60 -5.55 -8.04
CA VAL A 78 -4.13 -6.94 -8.06
C VAL A 78 -2.82 -7.01 -7.31
N PHE A 79 -2.82 -7.74 -6.19
CA PHE A 79 -1.63 -7.99 -5.38
C PHE A 79 -1.16 -9.42 -5.59
N PHE A 80 0.15 -9.62 -5.57
CA PHE A 80 0.74 -10.95 -5.41
C PHE A 80 1.35 -11.09 -4.03
N TRP A 81 1.00 -12.20 -3.39
CA TRP A 81 1.66 -12.63 -2.17
C TRP A 81 2.86 -13.52 -2.51
N THR A 82 4.02 -13.23 -1.91
CA THR A 82 5.17 -14.14 -1.90
C THR A 82 5.33 -14.75 -0.51
N GLY A 83 4.67 -15.87 -0.25
CA GLY A 83 4.89 -16.70 0.93
C GLY A 83 4.91 -18.19 0.55
N GLU A 84 5.67 -18.98 1.32
CA GLU A 84 5.78 -20.45 1.23
C GLU A 84 5.79 -21.06 -0.19
N GLY A 85 6.45 -20.40 -1.15
CA GLY A 85 6.58 -20.92 -2.52
C GLY A 85 5.29 -20.91 -3.36
N VAL A 86 4.22 -20.23 -2.92
CA VAL A 86 2.96 -20.09 -3.68
C VAL A 86 2.70 -18.63 -4.00
N CYS A 87 2.60 -18.31 -5.30
CA CYS A 87 2.16 -17.00 -5.76
C CYS A 87 0.63 -16.99 -5.85
N LYS A 88 -0.05 -16.41 -4.86
CA LYS A 88 -1.51 -16.21 -4.93
C LYS A 88 -1.82 -14.76 -5.25
N GLY A 89 -2.61 -14.57 -6.30
CA GLY A 89 -3.21 -13.28 -6.62
C GLY A 89 -4.35 -12.98 -5.66
N VAL A 90 -4.40 -11.76 -5.15
CA VAL A 90 -5.53 -11.24 -4.38
C VAL A 90 -5.96 -9.93 -5.02
N ASN A 91 -7.26 -9.83 -5.33
CA ASN A 91 -7.85 -8.63 -5.88
C ASN A 91 -8.53 -7.83 -4.76
N VAL A 92 -8.33 -6.52 -4.76
CA VAL A 92 -9.01 -5.59 -3.86
C VAL A 92 -9.66 -4.52 -4.72
N THR A 93 -10.98 -4.49 -4.73
CA THR A 93 -11.76 -3.46 -5.41
C THR A 93 -12.09 -2.34 -4.44
N VAL A 94 -11.93 -1.10 -4.91
CA VAL A 94 -12.31 0.11 -4.19
C VAL A 94 -13.18 1.00 -5.09
N HIS A 95 -14.09 1.72 -4.45
CA HIS A 95 -15.14 2.51 -5.07
C HIS A 95 -14.86 4.01 -4.90
N PRO A 96 -15.29 4.87 -5.83
CA PRO A 96 -15.15 6.32 -5.70
C PRO A 96 -15.82 6.85 -4.42
N THR A 97 -15.18 7.84 -3.80
CA THR A 97 -15.79 8.59 -2.67
C THR A 97 -16.53 9.86 -3.11
N GLY A 98 -16.51 10.16 -4.42
CA GLY A 98 -16.94 11.47 -4.97
C GLY A 98 -15.84 12.53 -4.94
N LEU A 99 -14.75 12.32 -4.18
CA LEU A 99 -13.56 13.17 -4.21
C LEU A 99 -12.53 12.62 -5.20
N GLN A 100 -12.02 13.47 -6.08
CA GLN A 100 -11.06 13.08 -7.12
C GLN A 100 -9.83 12.41 -6.48
N GLY A 101 -9.44 11.23 -6.98
CA GLY A 101 -8.25 10.49 -6.51
C GLY A 101 -8.40 9.85 -5.14
N GLN A 102 -9.61 9.81 -4.57
CA GLN A 102 -9.92 9.17 -3.30
C GLN A 102 -10.99 8.07 -3.49
N PHE A 103 -10.66 6.87 -3.01
CA PHE A 103 -11.48 5.68 -3.12
C PHE A 103 -11.66 5.02 -1.75
N GLN A 104 -12.70 4.22 -1.59
CA GLN A 104 -13.01 3.50 -0.37
C GLN A 104 -13.36 2.05 -0.67
N GLY A 105 -13.08 1.15 0.27
CA GLY A 105 -13.47 -0.25 0.17
C GLY A 105 -13.47 -0.90 1.54
N SER A 106 -13.57 -2.22 1.54
CA SER A 106 -13.45 -3.02 2.76
C SER A 106 -12.74 -4.32 2.47
N ARG A 107 -11.94 -4.80 3.42
CA ARG A 107 -11.29 -6.11 3.33
C ARG A 107 -11.33 -6.78 4.69
N GLU A 108 -11.84 -8.01 4.74
CA GLU A 108 -11.83 -8.85 5.94
C GLU A 108 -12.43 -8.14 7.18
N GLY A 109 -13.45 -7.30 6.97
CA GLY A 109 -14.10 -6.52 8.03
C GLY A 109 -13.47 -5.15 8.32
N ALA A 110 -12.25 -4.90 7.84
CA ALA A 110 -11.58 -3.60 7.95
C ALA A 110 -12.05 -2.63 6.86
N SER A 111 -12.31 -1.38 7.22
CA SER A 111 -12.57 -0.31 6.25
C SER A 111 -11.25 0.14 5.62
N MET A 112 -11.29 0.46 4.33
CA MET A 112 -10.12 0.90 3.56
C MET A 112 -10.41 2.24 2.92
N LEU A 113 -9.47 3.18 3.03
CA LEU A 113 -9.46 4.41 2.26
C LEU A 113 -8.16 4.51 1.46
N VAL A 114 -8.27 4.71 0.16
CA VAL A 114 -7.13 4.82 -0.76
C VAL A 114 -7.05 6.24 -1.32
N ARG A 115 -5.84 6.81 -1.33
CA ARG A 115 -5.55 8.09 -1.98
C ARG A 115 -4.38 7.98 -2.94
N PHE A 116 -4.58 8.46 -4.16
CA PHE A 116 -3.52 8.66 -5.15
C PHE A 116 -2.80 9.98 -4.84
N VAL A 117 -1.78 9.92 -3.99
CA VAL A 117 -1.14 11.10 -3.38
C VAL A 117 -0.42 11.94 -4.43
N SER A 118 0.34 11.30 -5.32
CA SER A 118 0.99 11.97 -6.43
C SER A 118 1.37 10.99 -7.53
N THR A 119 1.22 11.38 -8.79
CA THR A 119 1.62 10.55 -9.92
C THR A 119 1.92 11.40 -11.17
N ASP A 120 2.92 10.99 -11.94
CA ASP A 120 3.13 11.38 -13.35
C ASP A 120 2.69 10.25 -14.31
N TYR A 121 1.98 9.25 -13.79
CA TYR A 121 1.55 7.99 -14.42
C TYR A 121 2.68 7.00 -14.79
N SER A 122 3.94 7.39 -14.59
CA SER A 122 5.12 6.51 -14.63
C SER A 122 5.62 6.13 -13.23
N HIS A 123 5.33 6.97 -12.24
CA HIS A 123 5.58 6.84 -10.82
C HIS A 123 4.31 7.19 -10.06
N LEU A 124 4.12 6.55 -8.92
CA LEU A 124 2.93 6.75 -8.10
C LEU A 124 3.29 6.62 -6.61
N ILE A 125 2.91 7.61 -5.82
CA ILE A 125 2.86 7.50 -4.36
C ILE A 125 1.41 7.18 -3.99
N LEU A 126 1.20 6.01 -3.42
CA LEU A 126 -0.11 5.52 -2.99
C LEU A 126 -0.20 5.54 -1.46
N TYR A 127 -1.30 6.06 -0.94
CA TYR A 127 -1.65 6.01 0.47
C TYR A 127 -2.86 5.09 0.67
N VAL A 128 -2.78 4.20 1.64
CA VAL A 128 -3.88 3.33 2.06
C VAL A 128 -4.05 3.45 3.56
N ARG A 129 -5.24 3.85 4.02
CA ARG A 129 -5.66 3.79 5.43
C ARG A 129 -6.52 2.55 5.60
N LEU A 130 -6.22 1.78 6.64
CA LEU A 130 -7.01 0.65 7.10
C LEU A 130 -7.53 1.00 8.50
N GLU A 131 -8.81 0.77 8.74
CA GLU A 131 -9.40 0.86 10.08
C GLU A 131 -10.07 -0.45 10.42
N ASP A 132 -9.63 -1.07 11.51
CA ASP A 132 -10.16 -2.33 12.01
C ASP A 132 -10.33 -2.26 13.52
N ALA A 133 -11.50 -2.60 14.04
CA ALA A 133 -11.81 -2.60 15.48
C ALA A 133 -11.39 -1.32 16.24
N GLY A 134 -11.44 -0.14 15.59
CA GLY A 134 -11.03 1.14 16.16
C GLY A 134 -9.53 1.45 16.05
N GLU A 135 -8.74 0.51 15.56
CA GLU A 135 -7.31 0.67 15.30
C GLU A 135 -7.08 1.18 13.87
N THR A 136 -6.46 2.35 13.74
CA THR A 136 -6.07 2.91 12.44
C THR A 136 -4.64 2.54 12.09
N THR A 137 -4.43 2.10 10.86
CA THR A 137 -3.10 1.91 10.28
C THR A 137 -3.02 2.52 8.90
N SER A 138 -1.86 3.05 8.54
CA SER A 138 -1.62 3.60 7.20
C SER A 138 -0.43 2.93 6.53
N LEU A 139 -0.56 2.68 5.24
CA LEU A 139 0.47 2.17 4.33
C LEU A 139 0.77 3.21 3.26
N TRP A 140 2.05 3.35 2.94
CA TRP A 140 2.57 4.27 1.94
C TRP A 140 3.50 3.52 1.00
N ALA A 141 3.14 3.46 -0.28
CA ALA A 141 3.93 2.78 -1.29
C ALA A 141 4.45 3.78 -2.34
N LEU A 142 5.73 3.64 -2.71
CA LEU A 142 6.27 4.23 -3.92
C LEU A 142 6.30 3.17 -5.01
N LEU A 143 5.56 3.44 -6.09
CA LEU A 143 5.37 2.54 -7.21
C LEU A 143 6.02 3.16 -8.46
N ALA A 144 6.56 2.30 -9.33
CA ALA A 144 7.10 2.72 -10.62
C ALA A 144 6.72 1.72 -11.72
N ARG A 145 6.59 2.20 -12.96
CA ARG A 145 6.39 1.33 -14.13
C ARG A 145 7.66 0.55 -14.51
N ARG A 146 8.83 1.05 -14.12
CA ARG A 146 10.15 0.49 -14.42
C ARG A 146 11.01 0.49 -13.16
N MET A 147 11.96 -0.44 -13.09
CA MET A 147 12.91 -0.57 -11.97
C MET A 147 13.89 0.61 -11.81
N LEU A 148 13.97 1.49 -12.80
CA LEU A 148 14.86 2.64 -12.73
C LEU A 148 14.31 3.60 -11.67
N GLY A 149 14.98 3.66 -10.51
CA GLY A 149 14.61 4.58 -9.46
C GLY A 149 14.78 6.03 -9.91
N ASP A 150 13.78 6.86 -9.66
CA ASP A 150 13.86 8.31 -9.83
C ASP A 150 14.14 8.96 -8.45
N PRO A 151 15.29 9.64 -8.27
CA PRO A 151 15.66 10.24 -6.99
C PRO A 151 14.69 11.35 -6.55
N THR A 152 14.01 12.02 -7.49
CA THR A 152 13.01 13.05 -7.20
C THR A 152 11.80 12.42 -6.51
N TRP A 153 11.31 11.31 -7.07
CA TRP A 153 10.19 10.57 -6.52
C TRP A 153 10.53 9.91 -5.19
N LEU A 154 11.75 9.37 -5.07
CA LEU A 154 12.25 8.84 -3.80
C LEU A 154 12.33 9.94 -2.73
N GLY A 155 12.88 11.11 -3.06
CA GLY A 155 12.96 12.24 -2.14
C GLY A 155 11.58 12.70 -1.67
N LYS A 156 10.62 12.83 -2.60
CA LYS A 156 9.23 13.17 -2.29
C LYS A 156 8.58 12.15 -1.36
N TYR A 157 8.77 10.86 -1.63
CA TYR A 157 8.29 9.76 -0.78
C TYR A 157 8.89 9.82 0.63
N LEU A 158 10.22 10.00 0.74
CA LEU A 158 10.91 10.10 2.02
C LEU A 158 10.46 11.32 2.83
N GLY A 159 10.07 12.41 2.17
CA GLY A 159 9.44 13.57 2.82
C GLY A 159 8.15 13.18 3.55
N TYR A 160 7.30 12.34 2.95
CA TYR A 160 6.10 11.83 3.63
C TYR A 160 6.44 10.85 4.75
N VAL A 161 7.41 9.95 4.54
CA VAL A 161 7.88 9.03 5.59
C VAL A 161 8.33 9.79 6.83
N ALA A 162 9.11 10.86 6.66
CA ALA A 162 9.55 11.69 7.77
C ALA A 162 8.39 12.45 8.41
N ARG A 163 7.53 13.09 7.61
CA ARG A 163 6.39 13.89 8.09
C ARG A 163 5.41 13.06 8.93
N PHE A 164 5.09 11.84 8.49
CA PHE A 164 4.14 10.95 9.15
C PHE A 164 4.80 9.91 10.07
N GLN A 165 6.11 10.04 10.33
CA GLN A 165 6.89 9.18 11.24
C GLN A 165 6.71 7.68 10.96
N LEU A 166 6.77 7.31 9.68
CA LEU A 166 6.47 5.96 9.22
C LEU A 166 7.68 5.02 9.39
N GLN A 167 7.37 3.74 9.63
CA GLN A 167 8.32 2.63 9.66
C GLN A 167 8.53 2.12 8.24
N LYS A 168 9.77 2.12 7.76
CA LYS A 168 10.11 1.65 6.41
C LYS A 168 10.22 0.13 6.37
N ALA A 169 9.72 -0.47 5.29
CA ALA A 169 10.01 -1.86 4.95
C ALA A 169 11.41 -1.97 4.32
N PRO A 170 12.06 -3.14 4.43
CA PRO A 170 13.10 -3.51 3.48
C PRO A 170 12.51 -3.52 2.07
N VAL A 171 13.24 -2.99 1.09
CA VAL A 171 12.79 -2.98 -0.31
C VAL A 171 12.55 -4.42 -0.76
N PHE A 172 11.32 -4.71 -1.16
CA PHE A 172 10.95 -5.96 -1.81
C PHE A 172 10.41 -5.60 -3.19
N ASN A 173 10.96 -6.21 -4.23
CA ASN A 173 10.46 -6.03 -5.58
C ASN A 173 10.05 -7.38 -6.15
N LEU A 174 8.86 -7.44 -6.74
CA LEU A 174 8.34 -8.63 -7.39
C LEU A 174 8.72 -8.71 -8.87
N ASP A 175 9.76 -7.99 -9.31
CA ASP A 175 10.24 -8.04 -10.70
C ASP A 175 11.01 -9.34 -11.03
N GLY A 176 10.63 -10.46 -10.40
CA GLY A 176 11.13 -11.78 -10.74
C GLY A 176 10.85 -12.06 -12.22
N ARG A 177 11.82 -11.75 -13.09
CA ARG A 177 11.88 -12.25 -14.46
C ARG A 177 11.78 -13.77 -14.36
N HIS A 178 10.74 -14.33 -14.97
CA HIS A 178 10.70 -15.75 -15.26
C HIS A 178 11.95 -16.09 -16.10
N GLY A 179 12.89 -16.83 -15.53
CA GLY A 179 13.85 -17.61 -16.31
C GLY A 179 13.19 -18.92 -16.75
N PRO A 180 13.57 -19.50 -17.91
CA PRO A 180 13.13 -20.85 -18.24
C PRO A 180 13.56 -21.83 -17.12
N PRO A 181 12.84 -22.93 -16.90
CA PRO A 181 13.20 -23.91 -15.88
C PRO A 181 14.61 -24.45 -16.13
N ASP A 182 15.51 -24.22 -15.18
CA ASP A 182 16.87 -24.78 -15.20
C ASP A 182 16.79 -26.30 -15.14
N THR A 183 17.04 -26.95 -16.28
CA THR A 183 17.31 -28.38 -16.36
C THR A 183 18.78 -28.62 -16.02
N SER A 184 19.18 -28.48 -14.75
CA SER A 184 20.47 -29.03 -14.31
C SER A 184 20.42 -29.52 -12.86
N PRO A 185 20.96 -30.72 -12.57
CA PRO A 185 20.96 -31.29 -11.23
C PRO A 185 22.25 -30.89 -10.52
N THR A 186 22.23 -29.83 -9.71
CA THR A 186 23.31 -29.57 -8.74
C THR A 186 22.74 -28.95 -7.47
N PRO A 187 23.31 -29.26 -6.28
CA PRO A 187 22.59 -29.18 -5.02
C PRO A 187 22.45 -27.74 -4.53
N ARG A 188 21.23 -27.43 -4.07
CA ARG A 188 20.81 -26.14 -3.50
C ARG A 188 21.57 -25.82 -2.21
N LEU A 189 22.42 -24.82 -2.27
CA LEU A 189 22.75 -23.97 -1.13
C LEU A 189 22.62 -22.51 -1.54
N LEU A 190 21.77 -21.79 -0.80
CA LEU A 190 21.65 -20.33 -0.73
C LEU A 190 21.24 -19.60 -2.03
N ARG A 191 19.94 -19.61 -2.33
CA ARG A 191 19.28 -18.50 -3.03
C ARG A 191 18.01 -18.10 -2.28
N TRP A 192 18.16 -17.07 -1.45
CA TRP A 192 17.03 -16.25 -1.00
C TRP A 192 16.54 -15.44 -2.21
N GLY A 193 15.43 -15.88 -2.80
CA GLY A 193 14.85 -15.26 -3.99
C GLY A 193 14.46 -16.29 -5.04
N LEU A 194 13.49 -17.15 -4.72
CA LEU A 194 12.86 -18.01 -5.72
C LEU A 194 11.51 -17.39 -6.10
N ALA A 195 11.41 -17.14 -7.41
CA ALA A 195 10.36 -16.42 -8.09
C ALA A 195 9.02 -17.16 -8.07
N CYS A 196 7.93 -16.38 -8.14
CA CYS A 196 6.59 -16.85 -8.47
C CYS A 196 6.62 -17.69 -9.76
N GLN A 197 6.51 -19.01 -9.63
CA GLN A 197 6.32 -19.90 -10.78
C GLN A 197 4.84 -20.29 -10.85
N ALA A 198 4.23 -19.99 -12.01
CA ALA A 198 2.91 -20.40 -12.46
C ALA A 198 1.70 -19.77 -11.73
N TRP A 199 1.09 -18.78 -12.38
CA TRP A 199 -0.35 -18.54 -12.26
C TRP A 199 -1.02 -18.84 -13.61
N ASN A 200 -1.96 -19.78 -13.59
CA ASN A 200 -2.84 -20.13 -14.71
C ASN A 200 -4.24 -19.60 -14.33
N PRO A 201 -4.77 -18.56 -15.00
CA PRO A 201 -6.14 -18.13 -14.77
C PRO A 201 -7.08 -19.19 -15.38
N GLN A 202 -7.76 -19.95 -14.53
CA GLN A 202 -9.03 -20.58 -14.90
C GLN A 202 -10.17 -19.69 -14.41
#